data_AF-H0BY87-F1
#
_entry.id   AF-H0BY87-F1
#
_cell.length_a   1.000
_cell.length_b   1.000
_cell.length_c   1.000
_cell.angle_alpha   90.00
_cell.angle_beta   90.00
_cell.angle_gamma   90.00
#
_symmetry.space_group_name_H-M   'P 1'
#
loop_
_entity.id
_entity.type
_entity.pdbx_description
1 polymer ?
#
loop_
_entity_poly.entity_id
_entity_poly.type
_entity_poly.pdbx_seq_one_letter_code
_entity_poly.pdbx_strand_id
1 'polypeptide(L)'
;MSTPEKSTVYGTEDLLISLCNSVTRVLGVATHSQIHYSGMVQRISKTCLKPDIGCFVLFDGGFSGLVIINFSGQAAMELYANYLLNMGMSKDDLVSSYTSDEVSNVMGELMNQVVGDFTGKVRRELQTHITQNQPKMLVLNKQVQLSVDANLDKPEARRVTFYTSNNNIFYLELAIDRTEFIKLYDFEAQEAPDPDALMAQSQAAPPVPAPPPAGQDDTDALLKSLGM
;
A
#
# COMPACT_ATOMS: atom_id res chain seq x y z
N MET A 1 -26.76 -36.26 -5.27
CA MET A 1 -25.43 -36.19 -5.90
C MET A 1 -24.93 -34.77 -5.69
N SER A 2 -23.98 -34.58 -4.79
CA SER A 2 -23.38 -33.27 -4.55
C SER A 2 -22.47 -32.94 -5.72
N THR A 3 -22.80 -31.89 -6.47
CA THR A 3 -21.88 -31.28 -7.43
C THR A 3 -20.55 -31.00 -6.73
N PRO A 4 -19.39 -31.35 -7.30
CA PRO A 4 -18.13 -30.98 -6.71
C PRO A 4 -18.04 -29.46 -6.73
N GLU A 5 -18.01 -28.84 -5.54
CA GLU A 5 -17.72 -27.42 -5.41
C GLU A 5 -16.36 -27.17 -6.08
N LYS A 6 -16.40 -26.35 -7.12
CA LYS A 6 -15.22 -25.99 -7.89
C LYS A 6 -14.37 -25.14 -6.96
N SER A 7 -13.29 -25.73 -6.43
CA SER A 7 -12.31 -25.04 -5.60
C SER A 7 -12.03 -23.64 -6.19
N THR A 8 -12.32 -22.59 -5.43
CA THR A 8 -12.01 -21.22 -5.84
C THR A 8 -10.49 -21.12 -5.97
N VAL A 9 -10.02 -20.88 -7.20
CA VAL A 9 -8.61 -20.64 -7.49
C VAL A 9 -8.43 -19.14 -7.59
N TYR A 10 -7.63 -18.57 -6.69
CA TYR A 10 -7.18 -17.19 -6.78
C TYR A 10 -5.86 -17.15 -7.54
N GLY A 11 -5.79 -16.34 -8.60
CA GLY A 11 -4.60 -16.19 -9.42
C GLY A 11 -4.00 -14.79 -9.40
N THR A 12 -3.08 -14.56 -10.33
CA THR A 12 -2.47 -13.25 -10.60
C THR A 12 -3.52 -12.17 -10.88
N GLU A 13 -4.57 -12.51 -11.62
CA GLU A 13 -5.64 -11.58 -11.98
C GLU A 13 -6.48 -11.15 -10.78
N ASP A 14 -6.79 -12.05 -9.83
CA ASP A 14 -7.54 -11.71 -8.61
C ASP A 14 -6.74 -10.79 -7.69
N LEU A 15 -5.43 -11.05 -7.55
CA LEU A 15 -4.52 -10.16 -6.83
C LEU A 15 -4.45 -8.78 -7.48
N LEU A 16 -4.38 -8.73 -8.81
CA LEU A 16 -4.37 -7.47 -9.55
C LEU A 16 -5.66 -6.68 -9.34
N ILE A 17 -6.83 -7.35 -9.38
CA ILE A 17 -8.12 -6.71 -9.13
C ILE A 17 -8.18 -6.18 -7.69
N SER A 18 -7.75 -6.96 -6.71
CA SER A 18 -7.70 -6.55 -5.30
C SER A 18 -6.83 -5.29 -5.13
N LEU A 19 -5.65 -5.26 -5.75
CA LEU A 19 -4.77 -4.10 -5.77
C LEU A 19 -5.41 -2.90 -6.47
N CYS A 20 -6.07 -3.08 -7.62
CA CYS A 20 -6.75 -2.00 -8.33
C CYS A 20 -7.90 -1.40 -7.51
N ASN A 21 -8.62 -2.25 -6.77
CA ASN A 21 -9.68 -1.82 -5.86
C ASN A 21 -9.10 -1.05 -4.66
N SER A 22 -7.94 -1.44 -4.13
CA SER A 22 -7.23 -0.69 -3.09
C SER A 22 -6.79 0.69 -3.57
N VAL A 23 -6.19 0.79 -4.77
CA VAL A 23 -5.82 2.07 -5.40
C VAL A 23 -7.05 2.97 -5.54
N THR A 24 -8.12 2.43 -6.11
CA THR A 24 -9.36 3.17 -6.36
C THR A 24 -9.98 3.70 -5.07
N ARG A 25 -10.07 2.85 -4.03
CA ARG A 25 -10.66 3.20 -2.74
C ARG A 25 -9.83 4.26 -2.02
N VAL A 26 -8.53 4.03 -1.83
CA VAL A 26 -7.68 4.92 -1.03
C VAL A 26 -7.53 6.28 -1.71
N LEU A 27 -7.20 6.29 -3.01
CA LEU A 27 -7.10 7.56 -3.74
C LEU A 27 -8.45 8.26 -3.80
N GLY A 28 -9.54 7.54 -4.03
CA GLY A 28 -10.88 8.14 -4.12
C GLY A 28 -11.32 8.78 -2.80
N VAL A 29 -11.10 8.12 -1.67
CA VAL A 29 -11.44 8.65 -0.34
C VAL A 29 -10.53 9.83 0.02
N ALA A 30 -9.22 9.68 -0.13
CA ALA A 30 -8.26 10.72 0.28
C ALA A 30 -8.40 12.00 -0.56
N THR A 31 -8.69 11.85 -1.85
CA THR A 31 -8.81 12.99 -2.79
C THR A 31 -10.25 13.41 -3.06
N HIS A 32 -11.26 12.79 -2.44
CA HIS A 32 -12.69 13.01 -2.74
C HIS A 32 -12.98 13.03 -4.26
N SER A 33 -12.27 12.20 -5.00
CA SER A 33 -12.28 12.16 -6.46
C SER A 33 -12.74 10.79 -6.96
N GLN A 34 -13.39 10.76 -8.12
CA GLN A 34 -13.70 9.51 -8.79
C GLN A 34 -12.48 9.02 -9.55
N ILE A 35 -11.87 7.95 -9.04
CA ILE A 35 -10.80 7.21 -9.70
C ILE A 35 -11.42 5.94 -10.28
N HIS A 36 -11.07 5.61 -11.52
CA HIS A 36 -11.50 4.35 -12.13
C HIS A 36 -10.38 3.75 -12.98
N TYR A 37 -10.45 2.44 -13.22
CA TYR A 37 -9.47 1.72 -14.01
C TYR A 37 -10.13 0.98 -15.18
N SER A 38 -9.35 0.75 -16.23
CA SER A 38 -9.79 -0.02 -17.39
C SER A 38 -10.03 -1.49 -17.01
N GLY A 39 -11.18 -2.04 -17.40
CA GLY A 39 -11.46 -3.47 -17.30
C GLY A 39 -10.58 -4.36 -18.20
N MET A 40 -9.75 -3.74 -19.05
CA MET A 40 -8.79 -4.43 -19.91
C MET A 40 -7.39 -4.36 -19.31
N VAL A 41 -6.78 -5.52 -19.10
CA VAL A 41 -5.42 -5.66 -18.60
C VAL A 41 -4.46 -5.97 -19.75
N GLN A 42 -3.33 -5.26 -19.80
CA GLN A 42 -2.27 -5.53 -20.76
C GLN A 42 -1.23 -6.48 -20.15
N ARG A 43 -0.92 -7.58 -20.84
CA ARG A 43 0.25 -8.40 -20.51
C ARG A 43 1.50 -7.70 -21.02
N ILE A 44 2.48 -7.51 -20.14
CA ILE A 44 3.75 -6.86 -20.47
C ILE A 44 4.91 -7.82 -20.20
N SER A 45 6.03 -7.63 -20.88
CA SER A 45 7.22 -8.46 -20.67
C SER A 45 8.10 -7.96 -19.53
N LYS A 46 8.07 -6.65 -19.25
CA LYS A 46 8.95 -5.99 -18.29
C LYS A 46 8.24 -4.79 -17.65
N THR A 47 8.51 -4.58 -16.37
CA THR A 47 8.07 -3.42 -15.61
C THR A 47 9.05 -2.27 -15.76
N CYS A 48 8.54 -1.05 -15.93
CA CYS A 48 9.38 0.14 -16.08
C CYS A 48 8.77 1.33 -15.34
N LEU A 49 9.61 2.16 -14.72
CA LEU A 49 9.19 3.50 -14.34
C LEU A 49 9.23 4.39 -15.57
N LYS A 50 8.09 4.98 -15.90
CA LYS A 50 7.97 5.98 -16.96
C LYS A 50 8.42 7.35 -16.44
N PRO A 51 8.71 8.30 -17.36
CA PRO A 51 8.96 9.69 -16.99
C PRO A 51 7.81 10.31 -16.18
N ASP A 52 8.08 11.48 -15.60
CA ASP A 52 7.26 12.24 -14.65
C ASP A 52 7.43 11.71 -13.22
N ILE A 53 6.44 11.00 -12.67
CA ILE A 53 6.47 10.53 -11.28
C ILE A 53 6.16 9.03 -11.24
N GLY A 54 7.13 8.28 -10.72
CA GLY A 54 7.03 6.85 -10.54
C GLY A 54 7.08 6.47 -9.06
N CYS A 55 6.22 5.56 -8.65
CA CYS A 55 6.26 4.89 -7.35
C CYS A 55 6.60 3.42 -7.58
N PHE A 56 7.45 2.84 -6.75
CA PHE A 56 7.60 1.40 -6.70
C PHE A 56 7.64 0.88 -5.26
N VAL A 57 7.12 -0.32 -5.08
CA VAL A 57 7.06 -1.01 -3.79
C VAL A 57 7.22 -2.51 -4.03
N LEU A 58 8.02 -3.13 -3.19
CA LEU A 58 8.25 -4.56 -3.18
C LEU A 58 7.52 -5.17 -2.00
N PHE A 59 6.96 -6.34 -2.25
CA PHE A 59 6.36 -7.16 -1.22
C PHE A 59 6.97 -8.56 -1.26
N ASP A 60 7.09 -9.17 -0.09
CA ASP A 60 7.76 -10.45 0.12
C ASP A 60 7.06 -11.26 1.23
N GLY A 61 7.27 -12.57 1.28
CA GLY A 61 6.64 -13.47 2.24
C GLY A 61 5.97 -14.66 1.55
N GLY A 62 4.66 -14.83 1.75
CA GLY A 62 3.91 -15.94 1.13
C GLY A 62 3.92 -15.94 -0.41
N PHE A 63 4.13 -14.78 -1.01
CA PHE A 63 4.59 -14.61 -2.38
C PHE A 63 5.34 -13.28 -2.48
N SER A 64 6.20 -13.18 -3.48
CA SER A 64 7.02 -11.99 -3.71
C SER A 64 6.60 -11.29 -5.00
N GLY A 65 6.79 -9.98 -5.02
CA GLY A 65 6.53 -9.21 -6.23
C GLY A 65 6.77 -7.71 -6.09
N LEU A 66 6.46 -7.02 -7.18
CA LEU A 66 6.71 -5.62 -7.40
C LEU A 66 5.44 -4.96 -7.90
N VAL A 67 5.03 -3.87 -7.23
CA VAL A 67 4.07 -2.91 -7.79
C VAL A 67 4.84 -1.68 -8.25
N ILE A 68 4.54 -1.23 -9.46
CA ILE A 68 4.94 0.07 -9.98
C ILE A 68 3.70 0.88 -10.31
N ILE A 69 3.68 2.15 -9.94
CA ILE A 69 2.65 3.10 -10.36
C ILE A 69 3.32 4.29 -11.03
N ASN A 70 2.94 4.58 -12.26
CA ASN A 70 3.49 5.64 -13.08
C ASN A 70 2.43 6.72 -13.30
N PHE A 71 2.58 7.84 -12.60
CA PHE A 71 1.73 9.01 -12.74
C PHE A 71 2.27 9.93 -13.82
N SER A 72 1.37 10.43 -14.69
CA SER A 72 1.68 11.63 -15.45
C SER A 72 1.82 12.82 -14.51
N GLY A 73 2.61 13.83 -14.88
CA GLY A 73 2.75 15.04 -14.06
C GLY A 73 1.39 15.69 -13.75
N GLN A 74 0.45 15.65 -14.70
CA GLN A 74 -0.92 16.16 -14.51
C GLN A 74 -1.73 15.33 -13.51
N ALA A 75 -1.69 14.00 -13.61
CA ALA A 75 -2.39 13.13 -12.66
C ALA A 75 -1.84 13.29 -11.23
N ALA A 76 -0.52 13.40 -11.07
CA ALA A 76 0.09 13.62 -9.77
C ALA A 76 -0.31 14.97 -9.15
N MET A 77 -0.29 16.05 -9.94
CA MET A 77 -0.72 17.37 -9.46
C MET A 77 -2.19 17.42 -9.09
N GLU A 78 -3.06 16.73 -9.84
CA GLU A 78 -4.48 16.62 -9.51
C GLU A 78 -4.70 15.89 -8.18
N LEU A 79 -4.06 14.73 -8.00
CA LEU A 79 -4.18 13.96 -6.76
C LEU A 79 -3.62 14.72 -5.55
N TYR A 80 -2.46 15.35 -5.72
CA TYR A 80 -1.83 16.21 -4.71
C TYR A 80 -2.73 17.38 -4.31
N ALA A 81 -3.21 18.15 -5.29
CA ALA A 81 -4.04 19.32 -5.03
C ALA A 81 -5.35 18.90 -4.34
N ASN A 82 -6.05 17.90 -4.87
CA ASN A 82 -7.30 17.45 -4.29
C ASN A 82 -7.13 16.92 -2.87
N TYR A 83 -6.03 16.21 -2.58
CA TYR A 83 -5.71 15.74 -1.23
C TYR A 83 -5.55 16.90 -0.24
N LEU A 84 -4.73 17.91 -0.56
CA LEU A 84 -4.48 19.03 0.35
C LEU A 84 -5.67 19.97 0.48
N LEU A 85 -6.42 20.19 -0.60
CA LEU A 85 -7.67 20.95 -0.54
C LEU A 85 -8.70 20.29 0.37
N ASN A 86 -8.77 18.95 0.37
CA ASN A 86 -9.64 18.22 1.30
C ASN A 86 -9.19 18.33 2.75
N MET A 87 -7.90 18.56 3.00
CA MET A 87 -7.37 18.87 4.33
C MET A 87 -7.54 20.34 4.72
N GLY A 88 -8.19 21.16 3.89
CA GLY A 88 -8.51 22.56 4.18
C GLY A 88 -7.40 23.56 3.82
N MET A 89 -6.38 23.15 3.06
CA MET A 89 -5.36 24.06 2.54
C MET A 89 -5.94 25.00 1.47
N SER A 90 -5.40 26.22 1.36
CA SER A 90 -5.81 27.15 0.31
C SER A 90 -5.16 26.79 -1.03
N LYS A 91 -5.84 27.07 -2.15
CA LYS A 91 -5.30 26.84 -3.49
C LYS A 91 -4.01 27.62 -3.77
N ASP A 92 -3.86 28.79 -3.15
CA ASP A 92 -2.71 29.67 -3.35
C ASP A 92 -1.44 29.15 -2.66
N ASP A 93 -1.57 28.23 -1.69
CA ASP A 93 -0.46 27.62 -0.97
C ASP A 93 0.08 26.35 -1.66
N LEU A 94 -0.62 25.86 -2.70
CA LEU A 94 -0.22 24.68 -3.44
C LEU A 94 0.99 24.96 -4.32
N VAL A 95 1.91 24.00 -4.38
CA VAL A 95 3.01 24.07 -5.35
C VAL A 95 2.50 23.91 -6.78
N SER A 96 3.19 24.52 -7.74
CA SER A 96 2.82 24.48 -9.16
C SER A 96 3.57 23.41 -9.96
N SER A 97 4.65 22.85 -9.39
CA SER A 97 5.49 21.86 -10.08
C SER A 97 5.34 20.47 -9.47
N TYR A 98 5.08 19.49 -10.32
CA TYR A 98 5.05 18.07 -9.95
C TYR A 98 6.40 17.56 -9.46
N THR A 99 7.50 18.23 -9.81
CA THR A 99 8.85 17.88 -9.38
C THR A 99 9.16 18.32 -7.94
N SER A 100 8.22 18.97 -7.26
CA SER A 100 8.40 19.40 -5.88
C SER A 100 8.49 18.19 -4.94
N ASP A 101 9.37 18.28 -3.94
CA ASP A 101 9.50 17.25 -2.90
C ASP A 101 8.18 17.04 -2.15
N GLU A 102 7.38 18.09 -2.00
CA GLU A 102 6.07 18.03 -1.34
C GLU A 102 5.09 17.11 -2.07
N VAL A 103 5.04 17.20 -3.41
CA VAL A 103 4.20 16.34 -4.25
C VAL A 103 4.65 14.89 -4.07
N SER A 104 5.96 14.64 -4.08
CA SER A 104 6.51 13.30 -3.87
C SER A 104 6.17 12.76 -2.47
N ASN A 105 6.24 13.60 -1.44
CA ASN A 105 5.91 13.18 -0.07
C ASN A 105 4.43 12.82 0.09
N VAL A 106 3.53 13.69 -0.39
CA VAL A 106 2.08 13.44 -0.35
C VAL A 106 1.70 12.20 -1.15
N MET A 107 2.24 12.07 -2.35
CA MET A 107 2.00 10.89 -3.18
C MET A 107 2.57 9.63 -2.52
N GLY A 108 3.74 9.70 -1.88
CA GLY A 108 4.33 8.59 -1.15
C GLY A 108 3.45 8.11 0.01
N GLU A 109 2.86 9.04 0.76
CA GLU A 109 1.92 8.73 1.83
C GLU A 109 0.66 8.04 1.30
N LEU A 110 0.06 8.57 0.22
CA LEU A 110 -1.08 7.93 -0.44
C LEU A 110 -0.74 6.51 -0.91
N MET A 111 0.45 6.32 -1.49
CA MET A 111 0.88 4.99 -1.94
C MET A 111 1.13 4.04 -0.77
N ASN A 112 1.63 4.54 0.36
CA ASN A 112 1.81 3.75 1.56
C ASN A 112 0.46 3.23 2.09
N GLN A 113 -0.57 4.09 2.07
CA GLN A 113 -1.94 3.71 2.43
C GLN A 113 -2.55 2.69 1.45
N VAL A 114 -2.35 2.88 0.14
CA VAL A 114 -2.79 1.93 -0.90
C VAL A 114 -2.20 0.55 -0.66
N VAL A 115 -0.89 0.48 -0.43
CA VAL A 115 -0.20 -0.80 -0.19
C VAL A 115 -0.65 -1.42 1.12
N GLY A 116 -0.82 -0.62 2.18
CA GLY A 116 -1.35 -1.11 3.46
C GLY A 116 -2.77 -1.69 3.36
N ASP A 117 -3.67 -1.05 2.62
CA ASP A 117 -5.02 -1.57 2.36
C ASP A 117 -4.98 -2.89 1.57
N PHE A 118 -4.13 -2.93 0.52
CA PHE A 118 -3.94 -4.13 -0.29
C PHE A 118 -3.36 -5.30 0.52
N THR A 119 -2.24 -5.13 1.22
CA THR A 119 -1.63 -6.20 2.01
C THR A 119 -2.54 -6.66 3.15
N GLY A 120 -3.31 -5.73 3.74
CA GLY A 120 -4.37 -6.06 4.70
C GLY A 120 -5.47 -6.95 4.10
N LYS A 121 -5.93 -6.66 2.88
CA LYS A 121 -6.92 -7.52 2.18
C LYS A 121 -6.35 -8.88 1.85
N VAL A 122 -5.16 -8.93 1.25
CA VAL A 122 -4.47 -10.18 0.90
C VAL A 122 -4.28 -11.07 2.12
N ARG A 123 -3.90 -10.48 3.27
CA ARG A 123 -3.77 -11.22 4.53
C ARG A 123 -5.08 -11.85 5.00
N ARG A 124 -6.21 -11.16 4.85
CA ARG A 124 -7.53 -11.65 5.28
C ARG A 124 -8.15 -12.64 4.29
N GLU A 125 -7.96 -12.41 3.01
CA GLU A 125 -8.54 -13.21 1.92
C GLU A 125 -7.75 -14.48 1.62
N LEU A 126 -6.41 -14.42 1.67
CA LEU A 126 -5.55 -15.56 1.36
C LEU A 126 -4.92 -16.21 2.59
N GLN A 127 -5.21 -15.72 3.81
CA GLN A 127 -4.64 -16.20 5.07
C GLN A 127 -3.10 -16.29 5.06
N THR A 128 -2.45 -15.41 4.29
CA THR A 128 -1.01 -15.41 4.09
C THR A 128 -0.37 -14.13 4.64
N HIS A 129 0.87 -14.24 5.12
CA HIS A 129 1.61 -13.09 5.62
C HIS A 129 2.54 -12.55 4.54
N ILE A 130 2.44 -11.25 4.29
CA ILE A 130 3.28 -10.52 3.35
C ILE A 130 3.80 -9.28 4.06
N THR A 131 5.09 -9.03 3.90
CA THR A 131 5.74 -7.79 4.30
C THR A 131 5.94 -6.92 3.07
N GLN A 132 5.93 -5.61 3.27
CA GLN A 132 6.23 -4.64 2.23
C GLN A 132 7.38 -3.74 2.66
N ASN A 133 8.19 -3.31 1.70
CA ASN A 133 9.05 -2.15 1.93
C ASN A 133 8.24 -0.85 1.82
N GLN A 134 8.83 0.26 2.24
CA GLN A 134 8.19 1.56 2.04
C GLN A 134 8.17 1.92 0.55
N PRO A 135 7.05 2.43 0.02
CA PRO A 135 6.97 2.90 -1.35
C PRO A 135 8.00 4.00 -1.59
N LYS A 136 8.75 3.89 -2.69
CA LYS A 136 9.74 4.88 -3.09
C LYS A 136 9.23 5.69 -4.26
N MET A 137 9.08 6.99 -4.03
CA MET A 137 8.71 7.97 -5.05
C MET A 137 9.96 8.47 -5.77
N LEU A 138 9.88 8.54 -7.08
CA LEU A 138 10.96 8.98 -7.96
C LEU A 138 10.41 9.94 -9.01
N VAL A 139 11.00 11.12 -9.08
CA VAL A 139 10.79 12.06 -10.19
C VAL A 139 11.79 11.70 -11.30
N LEU A 140 11.29 11.44 -12.50
CA LEU A 140 12.08 10.88 -13.60
C LEU A 140 11.95 11.72 -14.86
N ASN A 141 13.09 12.12 -15.43
CA ASN A 141 13.13 12.78 -16.73
C ASN A 141 13.21 11.79 -17.91
N LYS A 142 13.51 10.52 -17.62
CA LYS A 142 13.66 9.44 -18.60
C LYS A 142 13.11 8.13 -18.04
N GLN A 143 12.69 7.24 -18.93
CA GLN A 143 12.24 5.90 -18.54
C GLN A 143 13.40 5.10 -17.92
N VAL A 144 13.13 4.44 -16.80
CA VAL A 144 14.06 3.55 -16.12
C VAL A 144 13.44 2.16 -16.05
N GLN A 145 14.15 1.16 -16.54
CA GLN A 145 13.74 -0.24 -16.37
C GLN A 145 14.13 -0.69 -14.97
N LEU A 146 13.17 -1.17 -14.18
CA LEU A 146 13.47 -1.86 -12.93
C LEU A 146 13.44 -3.35 -13.19
N SER A 147 14.55 -3.99 -12.85
CA SER A 147 14.63 -5.42 -12.73
C SER A 147 14.86 -5.69 -11.25
N VAL A 148 13.94 -6.45 -10.65
CA VAL A 148 14.06 -6.85 -9.26
C VAL A 148 14.58 -8.27 -9.25
N ASP A 149 15.72 -8.47 -8.59
CA ASP A 149 16.23 -9.80 -8.22
C ASP A 149 15.38 -10.38 -7.08
N ALA A 150 14.09 -10.57 -7.35
CA ALA A 150 13.15 -11.17 -6.40
C ALA A 150 13.15 -12.69 -6.49
N ASN A 151 14.15 -13.30 -7.17
CA ASN A 151 14.20 -14.73 -7.48
C ASN A 151 12.88 -15.26 -8.05
N LEU A 152 12.25 -14.49 -8.95
CA LEU A 152 11.00 -14.86 -9.58
C LEU A 152 11.25 -15.99 -10.61
N ASP A 153 10.72 -17.18 -10.36
CA ASP A 153 10.90 -18.36 -11.22
C ASP A 153 10.18 -18.19 -12.56
N LYS A 154 8.93 -17.69 -12.52
CA LYS A 154 8.07 -17.50 -13.70
C LYS A 154 7.34 -16.17 -13.56
N PRO A 155 8.04 -15.04 -13.78
CA PRO A 155 7.47 -13.72 -13.58
C PRO A 155 6.35 -13.46 -14.60
N GLU A 156 5.21 -13.03 -14.08
CA GLU A 156 4.11 -12.49 -14.86
C GLU A 156 3.93 -11.02 -14.55
N ALA A 157 3.96 -10.20 -15.61
CA ALA A 157 3.72 -8.78 -15.48
C ALA A 157 2.40 -8.38 -16.16
N ARG A 158 1.63 -7.55 -15.47
CA ARG A 158 0.34 -7.01 -15.91
C ARG A 158 0.35 -5.50 -15.76
N ARG A 159 -0.20 -4.78 -16.74
CA ARG A 159 -0.41 -3.33 -16.69
C ARG A 159 -1.88 -3.00 -16.77
N VAL A 160 -2.32 -2.07 -15.94
CA VAL A 160 -3.67 -1.50 -15.90
C VAL A 160 -3.57 0.00 -16.07
N THR A 161 -4.51 0.58 -16.81
CA THR A 161 -4.62 2.04 -16.98
C THR A 161 -5.69 2.58 -16.04
N PHE A 162 -5.36 3.65 -15.34
CA PHE A 162 -6.24 4.38 -14.45
C PHE A 162 -6.53 5.78 -15.00
N TYR A 163 -7.67 6.31 -14.59
CA TYR A 163 -8.16 7.63 -14.97
C TYR A 163 -8.59 8.37 -13.71
N THR A 164 -8.16 9.62 -13.60
CA THR A 164 -8.60 10.56 -12.57
C THR A 164 -9.92 11.23 -12.96
N SER A 165 -10.44 12.12 -12.11
CA SER A 165 -11.69 12.85 -12.38
C SER A 165 -11.56 13.81 -13.55
N ASN A 166 -10.37 14.41 -13.74
CA ASN A 166 -10.08 15.23 -14.92
C ASN A 166 -9.59 14.40 -16.12
N ASN A 167 -9.77 13.08 -16.09
CA ASN A 167 -9.40 12.16 -17.16
C ASN A 167 -7.89 12.13 -17.45
N ASN A 168 -7.07 12.50 -16.46
CA ASN A 168 -5.62 12.30 -16.50
C ASN A 168 -5.31 10.83 -16.27
N ILE A 169 -4.31 10.33 -16.98
CA ILE A 169 -3.97 8.91 -16.94
C ILE A 169 -2.77 8.64 -16.04
N PHE A 170 -2.81 7.49 -15.38
CA PHE A 170 -1.66 6.86 -14.75
C PHE A 170 -1.72 5.35 -14.94
N TYR A 171 -0.58 4.68 -14.83
CA TYR A 171 -0.48 3.24 -15.06
C TYR A 171 -0.09 2.52 -13.79
N LEU A 172 -0.73 1.40 -13.51
CA LEU A 172 -0.28 0.44 -12.51
C LEU A 172 0.33 -0.75 -13.23
N GLU A 173 1.47 -1.22 -12.75
CA GLU A 173 2.13 -2.44 -13.20
C GLU A 173 2.35 -3.35 -12.00
N LEU A 174 1.91 -4.60 -12.10
CA LEU A 174 2.15 -5.65 -11.12
C LEU A 174 3.04 -6.70 -11.77
N ALA A 175 4.14 -7.05 -11.11
CA ALA A 175 4.96 -8.21 -11.45
C ALA A 175 5.03 -9.16 -10.25
N ILE A 176 4.60 -10.39 -10.44
CA ILE A 176 4.64 -11.47 -9.43
C ILE A 176 5.02 -12.78 -10.09
N ASP A 177 5.40 -13.77 -9.29
CA ASP A 177 5.50 -15.13 -9.79
C ASP A 177 4.10 -15.68 -10.08
N ARG A 178 4.01 -16.46 -11.16
CA ARG A 178 2.80 -17.23 -11.46
C ARG A 178 2.49 -18.14 -10.27
N THR A 179 1.50 -17.74 -9.50
CA THR A 179 1.05 -18.43 -8.28
C THR A 179 -0.46 -18.63 -8.35
N GLU A 180 -0.91 -19.77 -7.85
CA GLU A 180 -2.32 -20.14 -7.75
C GLU A 180 -2.61 -20.49 -6.29
N PHE A 181 -3.54 -19.77 -5.66
CA PHE A 181 -4.00 -20.08 -4.31
C PHE A 181 -5.28 -20.89 -4.41
N ILE A 182 -5.18 -22.15 -4.04
CA ILE A 182 -6.27 -23.13 -4.11
C ILE A 182 -6.93 -23.17 -2.74
N LYS A 183 -8.20 -22.79 -2.67
CA LYS A 183 -8.98 -22.86 -1.44
C LYS A 183 -9.20 -24.32 -1.03
N LEU A 184 -8.41 -24.82 -0.06
CA LEU A 184 -8.51 -26.20 0.42
C LEU A 184 -9.71 -26.43 1.37
N TYR A 185 -10.09 -25.40 2.12
CA TYR A 185 -11.20 -25.42 3.07
C TYR A 185 -11.99 -24.12 2.97
N ASP A 186 -13.31 -24.19 3.17
CA ASP A 186 -14.11 -22.99 3.31
C ASP A 186 -13.81 -22.29 4.64
N PHE A 187 -13.29 -21.08 4.53
CA PHE A 187 -13.17 -20.14 5.64
C PHE A 187 -13.91 -18.85 5.26
N GLU A 188 -14.46 -18.18 6.27
CA GLU A 188 -14.92 -16.81 6.14
C GLU A 188 -13.70 -15.89 6.16
N ALA A 189 -13.61 -14.99 5.18
CA ALA A 189 -12.56 -13.98 5.18
C ALA A 189 -12.69 -13.18 6.47
N GLN A 190 -11.59 -13.08 7.22
CA GLN A 190 -11.59 -12.37 8.49
C GLN A 190 -12.07 -10.94 8.24
N GLU A 191 -13.09 -10.47 8.96
CA GLU A 191 -13.55 -9.09 8.81
C GLU A 191 -12.40 -8.12 9.07
N ALA A 192 -12.36 -7.02 8.32
CA ALA A 192 -11.36 -5.99 8.55
C ALA A 192 -11.50 -5.54 10.01
N PRO A 193 -10.44 -5.61 10.82
CA PRO A 193 -10.54 -5.23 12.21
C PRO A 193 -10.97 -3.77 12.27
N ASP A 194 -12.07 -3.53 12.97
CA ASP A 194 -12.67 -2.20 13.06
C ASP A 194 -11.71 -1.27 13.82
N PRO A 195 -11.21 -0.18 13.20
CA PRO A 195 -10.20 0.67 13.80
C PRO A 195 -10.73 1.34 15.07
N ASP A 196 -12.02 1.68 15.13
CA ASP A 196 -12.65 2.21 16.33
C ASP A 196 -12.70 1.15 17.44
N ALA A 197 -12.96 -0.13 17.11
CA ALA A 197 -12.92 -1.21 18.10
C ALA A 197 -11.50 -1.51 18.61
N LEU A 198 -10.47 -1.36 17.77
CA LEU A 198 -9.06 -1.49 18.17
C LEU A 198 -8.60 -0.32 19.04
N MET A 199 -9.01 0.91 18.70
CA MET A 199 -8.75 2.10 19.51
C MET A 199 -9.47 2.00 20.86
N ALA A 200 -10.72 1.54 20.88
CA ALA A 200 -11.48 1.29 22.11
C ALA A 200 -10.83 0.21 22.98
N GLN A 201 -10.31 -0.88 22.41
CA GLN A 201 -9.56 -1.90 23.16
C GLN A 201 -8.24 -1.35 23.72
N SER A 202 -7.58 -0.45 22.98
CA SER A 202 -6.34 0.20 23.44
C SER A 202 -6.60 1.23 24.53
N GLN A 203 -7.76 1.89 24.52
CA GLN A 203 -8.22 2.81 25.57
C GLN A 203 -8.84 2.09 26.78
N ALA A 204 -9.38 0.88 26.58
CA ALA A 204 -9.94 0.03 27.63
C ALA A 204 -8.89 -0.84 28.33
N ALA A 205 -7.64 -0.83 27.87
CA ALA A 205 -6.54 -1.34 28.67
C ALA A 205 -6.47 -0.49 29.97
N PRO A 206 -6.60 -1.09 31.16
CA PRO A 206 -6.46 -0.33 32.40
C PRO A 206 -5.10 0.38 32.39
N PRO A 207 -5.02 1.61 32.93
CA PRO A 207 -3.75 2.32 33.01
C PRO A 207 -2.72 1.37 33.61
N VAL A 208 -1.61 1.16 32.88
CA VAL A 208 -0.44 0.50 33.46
C VAL A 208 -0.17 1.26 34.76
N PRO A 209 -0.19 0.59 35.93
CA PRO A 209 0.04 1.27 37.19
C PRO A 209 1.34 2.04 37.05
N ALA A 210 1.28 3.34 37.31
CA ALA A 210 2.48 4.18 37.35
C ALA A 210 3.50 3.45 38.24
N PRO A 211 4.78 3.32 37.79
CA PRO A 211 5.79 2.77 38.65
C PRO A 211 5.74 3.54 39.99
N PRO A 212 5.81 2.84 41.14
CA PRO A 212 5.76 3.49 42.43
C PRO A 212 6.81 4.62 42.45
N PRO A 213 6.50 5.77 43.08
CA PRO A 213 7.48 6.85 43.19
C PRO A 213 8.76 6.24 43.73
N ALA A 214 9.86 6.42 42.99
CA ALA A 214 11.17 5.96 43.41
C ALA A 214 11.46 6.57 44.79
N GLY A 215 11.33 5.76 45.83
CA GLY A 215 11.83 6.10 47.15
C GLY A 215 13.32 6.36 47.00
N GLN A 216 13.77 7.54 47.43
CA GLN A 216 15.18 7.92 47.39
C GLN A 216 16.10 6.91 48.13
N ASP A 217 15.53 6.04 48.96
CA ASP A 217 16.24 5.00 49.72
C ASP A 217 16.79 3.83 48.89
N ASP A 218 16.16 3.41 47.78
CA ASP A 218 16.64 2.25 47.01
C ASP A 218 17.94 2.56 46.25
N THR A 219 18.09 3.78 45.77
CA THR A 219 19.31 4.24 45.09
C THR A 219 20.48 4.35 46.07
N ASP A 220 20.23 4.85 47.28
CA ASP A 220 21.25 5.02 48.32
C ASP A 220 21.71 3.68 48.89
N ALA A 221 20.78 2.72 49.06
CA ALA A 221 21.09 1.36 49.48
C ALA A 221 21.96 0.59 48.44
N LEU A 222 21.70 0.80 47.15
CA LEU A 222 22.50 0.23 46.07
C LEU A 222 23.92 0.83 46.02
N LEU A 223 24.05 2.16 46.14
CA LEU A 223 25.36 2.85 46.18
C LEU A 223 26.22 2.37 47.35
N LYS A 224 25.61 2.19 48.53
CA LYS A 224 26.29 1.69 49.73
C LYS A 224 26.72 0.22 49.61
N SER A 225 25.97 -0.59 48.86
CA SER A 225 26.34 -1.98 48.55
C SER A 225 27.45 -2.10 47.50
N LEU A 226 27.66 -1.07 46.69
CA LEU A 226 28.69 -0.99 45.64
C LEU A 226 30.01 -0.38 46.15
N GLY A 227 30.06 0.07 47.41
CA GLY A 227 31.30 0.53 48.06
C GLY A 227 31.82 1.88 47.56
N MET A 228 30.92 2.77 47.12
CA MET A 228 31.22 4.19 46.86
C MET A 228 30.68 5.07 48.00
#